data_AF-A0ABD2PU65-F1
#
_entry.id   AF-A0ABD2PU65-F1
#
_cell.length_a   1.000
_cell.length_b   1.000
_cell.length_c   1.000
_cell.angle_alpha   90.00
_cell.angle_beta   90.00
_cell.angle_gamma   90.00
#
_symmetry.space_group_name_H-M   'P 1'
#
loop_
_entity.id
_entity.type
_entity.pdbx_description
1 polymer ?
#
loop_
_entity_poly.entity_id
_entity_poly.type
_entity_poly.pdbx_seq_one_letter_code
_entity_poly.pdbx_strand_id
1 'polypeptide(L)'
;MDRGVMLKLPQEYRNKTLVVLFFLKTPSRVYDIRKYLHDVHEIDFDFQILLATGGVNMHLTDRLVRGEGEDETNPLFLFKKNFSNNPPADIYKFVATDQGISDQVQASLKTSITYDSLLKTHGDLGILTKFSEELCSTIEKLSSQQRFMLQGWQVAAANLAEVASDSLKELTITITKLKEFELHVLAWEASLKECVHFDNDCIIFSS
;
A
#
# COMPACT_ATOMS: atom_id res chain seq x y z
N MET A 1 -19.89 13.05 -21.58
CA MET A 1 -18.64 13.75 -21.94
C MET A 1 -17.80 13.83 -20.68
N ASP A 2 -17.08 12.74 -20.40
CA ASP A 2 -16.46 12.49 -19.11
C ASP A 2 -15.15 13.28 -18.98
N ARG A 3 -15.12 14.17 -17.99
CA ARG A 3 -13.94 14.94 -17.61
C ARG A 3 -13.04 14.00 -16.81
N GLY A 4 -11.95 13.57 -17.45
CA GLY A 4 -11.02 12.57 -16.93
C GLY A 4 -10.50 12.87 -15.53
N VAL A 5 -10.46 11.82 -14.72
CA VAL A 5 -9.72 11.77 -13.45
C VAL A 5 -8.23 11.95 -13.81
N MET A 6 -7.71 13.16 -13.63
CA MET A 6 -6.34 13.46 -14.00
C MET A 6 -5.42 13.07 -12.83
N LEU A 7 -5.04 11.80 -12.82
CA LEU A 7 -4.03 11.23 -11.93
C LEU A 7 -2.65 11.70 -12.37
N LYS A 8 -1.89 12.35 -11.47
CA LYS A 8 -0.48 12.61 -11.71
C LYS A 8 0.33 11.35 -11.39
N LEU A 9 0.39 10.43 -12.34
CA LEU A 9 1.20 9.22 -12.23
C LEU A 9 2.27 9.18 -13.35
N PRO A 10 3.55 9.48 -13.08
CA PRO A 10 4.66 9.11 -13.97
C PRO A 10 4.61 7.64 -14.42
N GLN A 11 5.09 7.31 -15.63
CA GLN A 11 5.01 5.95 -16.21
C GLN A 11 5.76 4.85 -15.41
N GLU A 12 6.57 5.22 -14.42
CA GLU A 12 7.44 4.33 -13.63
C GLU A 12 6.71 3.45 -12.58
N TYR A 13 5.39 3.51 -12.46
CA TYR A 13 4.65 2.79 -11.40
C TYR A 13 4.33 1.33 -11.70
N ARG A 14 4.50 0.85 -12.93
CA ARG A 14 4.07 -0.51 -13.32
C ARG A 14 4.71 -1.61 -12.45
N ASN A 15 5.90 -1.34 -11.94
CA ASN A 15 6.71 -2.28 -11.14
C ASN A 15 6.74 -1.94 -9.65
N LYS A 16 6.08 -0.87 -9.19
CA LYS A 16 6.10 -0.47 -7.78
C LYS A 16 5.02 -1.20 -6.99
N THR A 17 5.38 -1.68 -5.80
CA THR A 17 4.46 -2.38 -4.88
C THR A 17 3.48 -1.42 -4.22
N LEU A 18 3.93 -0.20 -3.93
CA LEU A 18 3.15 0.86 -3.28
C LEU A 18 3.18 2.12 -4.14
N VAL A 19 2.00 2.68 -4.39
CA VAL A 19 1.79 3.91 -5.13
C VAL A 19 0.92 4.85 -4.31
N VAL A 20 1.35 6.10 -4.19
CA VAL A 20 0.60 7.17 -3.50
C VAL A 20 -0.16 7.93 -4.57
N LEU A 21 -1.48 8.02 -4.42
CA LEU A 21 -2.38 8.61 -5.38
C LEU A 21 -2.85 9.99 -4.90
N PHE A 22 -2.67 10.98 -5.77
CA PHE A 22 -3.19 12.32 -5.62
C PHE A 22 -4.02 12.69 -6.87
N PHE A 23 -5.19 13.27 -6.64
CA PHE A 23 -6.15 13.62 -7.68
C PHE A 23 -6.32 15.14 -7.73
N LEU A 24 -6.26 15.69 -8.95
CA LEU A 24 -6.62 17.10 -9.19
C LEU A 24 -8.13 17.34 -9.00
N LYS A 25 -8.93 16.28 -9.12
CA LYS A 25 -10.36 16.28 -8.84
C LYS A 25 -10.73 14.90 -8.32
N THR A 26 -11.28 14.84 -7.12
CA THR A 26 -11.75 13.62 -6.48
C THR A 26 -12.85 12.96 -7.31
N PRO A 27 -12.63 11.72 -7.76
CA PRO A 27 -13.73 10.93 -8.29
C PRO A 27 -14.76 10.68 -7.18
N SER A 28 -16.04 10.62 -7.54
CA SER A 28 -17.09 10.45 -6.53
C SER A 28 -17.19 9.02 -6.00
N ARG A 29 -16.59 8.05 -6.71
CA ARG A 29 -16.64 6.62 -6.37
C ARG A 29 -15.27 5.96 -6.53
N VAL A 30 -15.01 4.98 -5.67
CA VAL A 30 -13.82 4.14 -5.74
C VAL A 30 -13.76 3.35 -7.05
N TYR A 31 -14.92 2.95 -7.58
CA TYR A 31 -15.02 2.29 -8.89
C TYR A 31 -14.34 3.08 -10.00
N ASP A 32 -14.51 4.41 -10.04
CA ASP A 32 -13.96 5.25 -11.11
C ASP A 32 -12.43 5.30 -11.03
N ILE A 33 -11.86 5.30 -9.82
CA ILE A 33 -10.40 5.19 -9.61
C ILE A 33 -9.91 3.85 -10.13
N ARG A 34 -10.53 2.76 -9.69
CA ARG A 34 -10.09 1.40 -10.01
C ARG A 34 -10.20 1.10 -11.50
N LYS A 35 -11.26 1.60 -12.14
CA LYS A 35 -11.43 1.56 -13.58
C LYS A 35 -10.34 2.35 -14.30
N TYR A 36 -10.01 3.56 -13.85
CA TYR A 36 -8.90 4.31 -14.43
C TYR A 36 -7.56 3.58 -14.31
N LEU A 37 -7.26 3.00 -13.13
CA LEU A 37 -6.04 2.22 -12.90
C LEU A 37 -5.98 0.98 -13.80
N HIS A 38 -7.12 0.34 -14.05
CA HIS A 38 -7.22 -0.76 -14.99
C HIS A 38 -6.99 -0.30 -16.43
N ASP A 39 -7.73 0.70 -16.90
CA ASP A 39 -7.75 1.11 -18.31
C ASP A 39 -6.46 1.83 -18.74
N VAL A 40 -5.83 2.59 -17.83
CA VAL A 40 -4.66 3.43 -18.14
C VAL A 40 -3.35 2.79 -17.68
N HIS A 41 -3.37 2.08 -16.54
CA HIS A 41 -2.15 1.51 -15.95
C HIS A 41 -2.08 -0.02 -16.03
N GLU A 42 -3.09 -0.66 -16.63
CA GLU A 42 -3.15 -2.11 -16.84
C GLU A 42 -2.95 -2.90 -15.55
N ILE A 43 -3.56 -2.42 -14.46
CA ILE A 43 -3.57 -3.12 -13.17
C ILE A 43 -4.95 -3.75 -13.03
N ASP A 44 -5.06 -5.09 -13.04
CA ASP A 44 -6.37 -5.72 -12.85
C ASP A 44 -6.97 -5.40 -11.48
N PHE A 45 -8.30 -5.35 -11.42
CA PHE A 45 -9.03 -5.06 -10.18
C PHE A 45 -8.56 -5.95 -9.02
N ASP A 46 -8.37 -7.25 -9.25
CA ASP A 46 -7.94 -8.20 -8.21
C ASP A 46 -6.54 -7.96 -7.66
N PHE A 47 -5.71 -7.23 -8.41
CA PHE A 47 -4.37 -6.82 -7.95
C PHE A 47 -4.36 -5.43 -7.31
N GLN A 48 -5.47 -4.70 -7.31
CA GLN A 48 -5.57 -3.38 -6.71
C GLN A 48 -6.11 -3.46 -5.28
N ILE A 49 -5.28 -3.10 -4.30
CA ILE A 49 -5.71 -2.89 -2.92
C ILE A 49 -5.63 -1.40 -2.64
N LEU A 50 -6.77 -0.75 -2.42
CA LEU A 50 -6.85 0.68 -2.16
C LEU A 50 -7.14 0.93 -0.70
N LEU A 51 -6.24 1.65 -0.04
CA LEU A 51 -6.35 2.01 1.36
C LEU A 51 -6.42 3.53 1.52
N ALA A 52 -7.37 3.98 2.32
CA ALA A 52 -7.42 5.38 2.77
C ALA A 52 -6.58 5.56 4.04
N THR A 53 -6.29 6.82 4.39
CA THR A 53 -5.67 7.17 5.66
C THR A 53 -6.44 6.54 6.83
N GLY A 54 -5.72 5.87 7.72
CA GLY A 54 -6.30 5.11 8.85
C GLY A 54 -6.45 3.61 8.62
N GLY A 55 -6.09 3.08 7.45
CA GLY A 55 -6.12 1.63 7.20
C GLY A 55 -7.44 1.11 6.67
N VAL A 56 -8.34 1.99 6.23
CA VAL A 56 -9.64 1.57 5.70
C VAL A 56 -9.49 1.06 4.27
N ASN A 57 -9.88 -0.20 4.04
CA ASN A 57 -9.93 -0.78 2.70
C ASN A 57 -11.16 -0.28 1.95
N MET A 58 -10.95 0.28 0.77
CA MET A 58 -12.00 0.89 -0.03
C MET A 58 -12.62 -0.12 -1.00
N HIS A 59 -13.90 -0.39 -0.79
CA HIS A 59 -14.69 -1.25 -1.64
C HIS A 59 -15.16 -0.54 -2.91
N LEU A 60 -15.45 -1.30 -3.97
CA LEU A 60 -15.89 -0.75 -5.28
C LEU A 60 -17.15 0.12 -5.19
N THR A 61 -18.02 -0.21 -4.23
CA THR A 61 -19.29 0.47 -3.98
C THR A 61 -19.15 1.76 -3.20
N ASP A 62 -17.99 2.01 -2.61
CA ASP A 62 -17.80 3.10 -1.69
C ASP A 62 -17.72 4.43 -2.43
N ARG A 63 -18.29 5.45 -1.80
CA ARG A 63 -18.12 6.84 -2.20
C ARG A 63 -16.91 7.40 -1.48
N LEU A 64 -16.16 8.26 -2.14
CA LEU A 64 -15.16 9.09 -1.47
C LEU A 64 -15.92 10.24 -0.79
N VAL A 65 -15.77 10.37 0.53
CA VAL A 65 -16.62 11.27 1.34
C VAL A 65 -15.80 12.41 1.97
N ARG A 66 -14.48 12.26 2.13
CA ARG A 66 -13.62 13.16 2.91
C ARG A 66 -12.35 13.60 2.17
N GLY A 67 -12.49 14.05 0.93
CA GLY A 67 -11.38 14.60 0.16
C GLY A 67 -10.18 13.64 0.05
N GLU A 68 -10.44 12.32 0.09
CA GLU A 68 -9.39 11.32 0.03
C GLU A 68 -8.63 11.42 -1.30
N GLY A 69 -7.32 11.65 -1.20
CA GLY A 69 -6.44 11.89 -2.32
C GLY A 69 -6.53 13.29 -2.94
N GLU A 70 -7.21 14.27 -2.34
CA GLU A 70 -7.19 15.67 -2.83
C GLU A 70 -5.89 16.39 -2.52
N ASP A 71 -5.26 16.08 -1.38
CA ASP A 71 -4.06 16.77 -0.91
C ASP A 71 -3.06 15.81 -0.24
N GLU A 72 -1.92 16.39 0.15
CA GLU A 72 -0.83 15.68 0.85
C GLU A 72 -1.20 15.25 2.28
N THR A 73 -2.27 15.78 2.86
CA THR A 73 -2.66 15.48 4.25
C THR A 73 -3.56 14.24 4.35
N ASN A 74 -4.29 13.93 3.28
CA ASN A 74 -5.12 12.73 3.19
C ASN A 74 -4.86 11.92 1.90
N PRO A 75 -3.65 11.37 1.72
CA PRO A 75 -3.31 10.60 0.53
C PRO A 75 -4.09 9.29 0.43
N LEU A 76 -4.23 8.80 -0.79
CA LEU A 76 -4.83 7.51 -1.08
C LEU A 76 -3.73 6.53 -1.50
N PHE A 77 -3.68 5.35 -0.88
CA PHE A 77 -2.60 4.38 -1.09
C PHE A 77 -3.08 3.21 -1.94
N LEU A 78 -2.38 2.94 -3.04
CA LEU A 78 -2.58 1.77 -3.88
C LEU A 78 -1.46 0.77 -3.62
N PHE A 79 -1.83 -0.41 -3.15
CA PHE A 79 -0.97 -1.57 -3.05
C PHE A 79 -1.26 -2.53 -4.19
N LYS A 80 -0.22 -2.86 -4.95
CA LYS A 80 -0.30 -3.88 -5.99
C LYS A 80 -0.05 -5.24 -5.37
N LYS A 81 -1.04 -6.13 -5.44
CA LYS A 81 -0.90 -7.50 -4.99
C LYS A 81 0.06 -8.24 -5.92
N ASN A 82 1.27 -8.54 -5.44
CA ASN A 82 2.26 -9.28 -6.21
C ASN A 82 2.30 -10.72 -5.70
N PHE A 83 1.90 -11.67 -6.56
CA PHE A 83 1.91 -13.11 -6.23
C PHE A 83 3.23 -13.80 -6.62
N SER A 84 4.16 -13.07 -7.21
CA SER A 84 5.49 -13.61 -7.51
C SER A 84 6.26 -13.79 -6.21
N ASN A 85 6.77 -15.00 -5.95
CA ASN A 85 7.65 -15.31 -4.82
C ASN A 85 8.99 -14.53 -4.84
N ASN A 86 9.29 -13.81 -5.92
CA ASN A 86 10.40 -12.88 -5.99
C ASN A 86 9.90 -11.48 -5.61
N PRO A 87 10.32 -10.91 -4.47
CA PRO A 87 10.04 -9.51 -4.19
C PRO A 87 10.66 -8.67 -5.33
N PRO A 88 9.96 -7.63 -5.83
CA PRO A 88 10.55 -6.72 -6.79
C PRO A 88 11.83 -6.16 -6.18
N ALA A 89 12.92 -6.21 -6.94
CA ALA A 89 14.20 -5.62 -6.56
C ALA A 89 14.06 -4.09 -6.60
N ASP A 90 13.42 -3.50 -5.60
CA ASP A 90 13.38 -2.05 -5.38
C ASP A 90 14.75 -1.60 -4.87
N ILE A 91 15.78 -1.76 -5.72
CA ILE A 91 17.08 -1.14 -5.50
C ILE A 91 16.94 0.28 -6.04
N TYR A 92 16.60 1.22 -5.15
CA TYR A 92 16.81 2.64 -5.40
C TYR A 92 18.31 2.87 -5.58
N LYS A 93 18.84 2.66 -6.78
CA LYS A 93 20.17 3.10 -7.17
C LYS A 93 20.10 4.59 -7.43
N PHE A 94 20.21 5.39 -6.38
CA PHE A 94 20.58 6.79 -6.53
C PHE A 94 22.06 6.84 -6.91
N VAL A 95 22.34 6.77 -8.21
CA VAL A 95 23.66 7.11 -8.73
C VAL A 95 23.62 8.62 -8.98
N ALA A 96 23.93 9.40 -7.95
CA ALA A 96 24.36 10.77 -8.18
C ALA A 96 25.72 10.71 -8.85
N THR A 97 25.73 10.62 -10.18
CA THR A 97 26.91 10.98 -10.95
C THR A 97 27.11 12.48 -10.77
N ASP A 98 28.23 12.87 -10.16
CA ASP A 98 28.62 14.27 -9.94
C ASP A 98 28.91 15.03 -11.25
N GLN A 99 28.74 14.38 -12.41
CA GLN A 99 29.04 14.87 -13.75
C GLN A 99 30.46 15.47 -13.90
N GLY A 100 31.41 15.08 -13.05
CA GLY A 100 32.77 15.64 -13.04
C GLY A 100 32.88 17.03 -12.40
N ILE A 101 31.86 17.49 -11.67
CA ILE A 101 31.89 18.76 -10.93
C ILE A 101 33.00 18.74 -9.86
N SER A 102 33.23 17.59 -9.20
CA SER A 102 34.34 17.44 -8.25
C SER A 102 35.70 17.69 -8.92
N ASP A 103 35.89 17.17 -10.13
CA ASP A 103 37.13 17.32 -10.90
C ASP A 103 37.32 18.77 -11.39
N GLN A 104 36.23 19.45 -11.79
CA GLN A 104 36.26 20.87 -12.15
C GLN A 104 36.61 21.77 -10.96
N VAL A 105 36.01 21.52 -9.79
CA VAL A 105 36.31 22.28 -8.56
C VAL A 105 37.77 22.06 -8.14
N GLN A 106 38.27 20.82 -8.19
CA GLN A 106 39.68 20.54 -7.89
C GLN A 106 40.64 21.17 -8.89
N ALA A 107 40.30 21.23 -10.18
CA ALA A 107 41.11 21.88 -11.19
C ALA A 107 41.21 23.39 -10.95
N SER A 108 40.09 24.04 -10.61
CA SER A 108 40.02 25.47 -10.34
C SER A 108 40.70 25.87 -9.02
N LEU A 109 40.80 24.97 -8.04
CA LEU A 109 41.58 25.18 -6.81
C LEU A 109 43.11 25.08 -7.01
N LYS A 110 43.57 24.40 -8.06
CA LYS A 110 45.01 24.18 -8.34
C LYS A 110 45.62 25.24 -9.27
N THR A 111 44.81 26.10 -9.89
CA THR A 111 45.31 27.15 -10.79
C THR A 111 45.89 28.34 -10.05
N SER A 112 47.01 28.89 -10.56
CA SER A 112 47.64 30.10 -10.02
C SER A 112 46.70 31.32 -10.13
N ILE A 113 46.66 32.15 -9.09
CA ILE A 113 45.71 33.27 -8.98
C ILE A 113 46.06 34.36 -10.00
N THR A 114 45.23 34.46 -11.03
CA THR A 114 45.30 35.45 -12.10
C THR A 114 43.90 36.03 -12.33
N TYR A 115 43.76 37.21 -12.94
CA TYR A 115 42.43 37.81 -13.18
C TYR A 115 41.50 36.88 -14.00
N ASP A 116 42.03 36.22 -15.02
CA ASP A 116 41.27 35.25 -15.83
C ASP A 116 40.88 33.99 -15.05
N SER A 117 41.73 33.55 -14.10
CA SER A 117 41.40 32.41 -13.23
C SER A 117 40.33 32.76 -12.21
N LEU A 118 40.28 34.02 -11.74
CA LEU A 118 39.22 34.55 -10.88
C LEU A 118 37.87 34.64 -11.60
N LEU A 119 37.86 35.08 -12.85
CA LEU A 119 36.63 35.15 -13.65
C LEU A 119 36.08 33.74 -13.94
N LYS A 120 36.96 32.78 -14.24
CA LYS A 120 36.58 31.38 -14.45
C LYS A 120 36.05 30.72 -13.18
N THR A 121 36.73 30.88 -12.04
CA THR A 121 36.27 30.36 -10.74
C THR A 121 34.93 30.96 -10.32
N HIS A 122 34.65 32.23 -10.60
CA HIS A 122 33.34 32.82 -10.36
C HIS A 122 32.23 32.17 -11.21
N GLY A 123 32.52 31.87 -12.48
CA GLY A 123 31.61 31.11 -13.35
C GLY A 123 31.34 29.69 -12.83
N ASP A 124 32.40 28.98 -12.46
CA ASP A 124 32.33 27.63 -11.88
C ASP A 124 31.53 27.62 -10.55
N LEU A 125 31.70 28.64 -9.70
CA LEU A 125 30.95 28.80 -8.46
C LEU A 125 29.45 28.98 -8.72
N GLY A 126 29.08 29.76 -9.74
CA GLY A 126 27.69 29.92 -10.14
C GLY A 126 27.04 28.60 -10.62
N ILE A 127 27.82 27.73 -11.26
CA ILE A 127 27.38 26.38 -11.64
C ILE A 127 27.19 25.51 -10.38
N LEU A 128 28.14 25.58 -9.45
CA LEU A 128 28.08 24.83 -8.19
C LEU A 128 26.87 25.23 -7.34
N THR A 129 26.54 26.52 -7.27
CA THR A 129 25.36 27.01 -6.54
C THR A 129 24.08 26.43 -7.13
N LYS A 130 23.89 26.49 -8.45
CA LYS A 130 22.71 25.90 -9.12
C LYS A 130 22.63 24.39 -8.91
N PHE A 131 23.75 23.68 -9.04
CA PHE A 131 23.81 22.25 -8.78
C PHE A 131 23.44 21.91 -7.33
N SER A 132 23.90 22.71 -6.36
CA SER A 132 23.53 22.54 -4.95
C SER A 132 22.04 22.78 -4.71
N GLU A 133 21.43 23.76 -5.37
CA GLU A 133 19.99 24.02 -5.30
C GLU A 133 19.18 22.84 -5.86
N GLU A 134 19.59 22.31 -7.02
CA GLU A 134 18.97 21.13 -7.63
C GLU A 134 19.11 19.88 -6.76
N LEU A 135 20.28 19.67 -6.14
CA LEU A 135 20.51 18.59 -5.19
C LEU A 135 19.63 18.73 -3.95
N CYS A 136 19.56 19.91 -3.34
CA CYS A 136 18.68 20.16 -2.20
C CYS A 136 17.22 19.87 -2.54
N SER A 137 16.72 20.40 -3.67
CA SER A 137 15.36 20.14 -4.13
C SER A 137 15.11 18.64 -4.37
N THR A 138 16.10 17.93 -4.91
CA THR A 138 16.02 16.47 -5.12
C THR A 138 15.95 15.72 -3.79
N ILE A 139 16.77 16.10 -2.80
CA ILE A 139 16.77 15.49 -1.46
C ILE A 139 15.44 15.74 -0.76
N GLU A 140 14.90 16.95 -0.82
CA GLU A 140 13.60 17.28 -0.24
C GLU A 140 12.48 16.44 -0.86
N LYS A 141 12.48 16.29 -2.18
CA LYS A 141 11.54 15.45 -2.91
C LYS A 141 11.65 13.98 -2.49
N LEU A 142 12.88 13.44 -2.40
CA LEU A 142 13.10 12.06 -1.95
C LEU A 142 12.65 11.85 -0.51
N SER A 143 12.94 12.81 0.39
CA SER A 143 12.50 12.75 1.78
C SER A 143 10.97 12.75 1.88
N SER A 144 10.30 13.59 1.10
CA SER A 144 8.83 13.62 1.01
C SER A 144 8.27 12.28 0.51
N GLN A 145 8.83 11.74 -0.59
CA GLN A 145 8.44 10.43 -1.12
C GLN A 145 8.61 9.30 -0.09
N GLN A 146 9.73 9.27 0.62
CA GLN A 146 9.98 8.27 1.67
C GLN A 146 8.97 8.39 2.82
N ARG A 147 8.58 9.60 3.23
CA ARG A 147 7.54 9.79 4.26
C ARG A 147 6.22 9.20 3.81
N PHE A 148 5.77 9.47 2.59
CA PHE A 148 4.52 8.88 2.09
C PHE A 148 4.61 7.36 1.96
N MET A 149 5.76 6.81 1.56
CA MET A 149 5.95 5.35 1.56
C MET A 149 5.80 4.76 2.96
N LEU A 150 6.43 5.37 3.98
CA LEU A 150 6.31 4.95 5.37
C LEU A 150 4.85 5.02 5.86
N GLN A 151 4.16 6.12 5.57
CA GLN A 151 2.74 6.26 5.91
C GLN A 151 1.88 5.19 5.23
N GLY A 152 2.12 4.90 3.95
CA GLY A 152 1.41 3.84 3.25
C GLY A 152 1.59 2.48 3.94
N TRP A 153 2.83 2.12 4.32
CA TRP A 153 3.08 0.88 5.05
C TRP A 153 2.43 0.83 6.43
N GLN A 154 2.37 1.97 7.14
CA GLN A 154 1.63 2.06 8.41
C GLN A 154 0.13 1.85 8.22
N VAL A 155 -0.44 2.43 7.16
CA VAL A 155 -1.84 2.24 6.76
C VAL A 155 -2.13 0.76 6.43
N ALA A 156 -1.24 0.11 5.68
CA ALA A 156 -1.37 -1.33 5.40
C ALA A 156 -1.28 -2.19 6.67
N ALA A 157 -0.38 -1.86 7.60
CA ALA A 157 -0.26 -2.55 8.87
C ALA A 157 -1.54 -2.39 9.73
N ALA A 158 -2.11 -1.18 9.77
CA ALA A 158 -3.37 -0.92 10.47
C ALA A 158 -4.53 -1.75 9.87
N ASN A 159 -4.63 -1.77 8.53
CA ASN A 159 -5.64 -2.59 7.84
C ASN A 159 -5.48 -4.08 8.17
N LEU A 160 -4.24 -4.59 8.13
CA LEU A 160 -3.96 -6.00 8.42
C LEU A 160 -4.31 -6.36 9.87
N ALA A 161 -4.03 -5.47 10.82
CA ALA A 161 -4.38 -5.66 12.23
C ALA A 161 -5.89 -5.73 12.45
N GLU A 162 -6.66 -4.87 11.78
CA GLU A 162 -8.13 -4.88 11.82
C GLU A 162 -8.68 -6.19 11.24
N VAL A 163 -8.24 -6.58 10.04
CA VAL A 163 -8.66 -7.84 9.40
C VAL A 163 -8.31 -9.06 10.26
N ALA A 164 -7.13 -9.07 10.87
CA ALA A 164 -6.71 -10.16 11.77
C ALA A 164 -7.59 -10.22 13.03
N SER A 165 -7.92 -9.06 13.61
CA SER A 165 -8.81 -8.96 14.78
C SER A 165 -10.21 -9.49 14.46
N ASP A 166 -10.79 -9.08 13.33
CA ASP A 166 -12.11 -9.55 12.89
C ASP A 166 -12.11 -11.05 12.59
N SER A 167 -11.07 -11.54 11.92
CA SER A 167 -10.91 -12.97 11.63
C SER A 167 -10.83 -13.79 12.92
N LEU A 168 -10.08 -13.31 13.92
CA LEU A 168 -9.97 -13.98 15.22
C LEU A 168 -11.34 -14.03 15.94
N LYS A 169 -12.11 -12.94 15.86
CA LYS A 169 -13.47 -12.87 16.43
C LYS A 169 -14.40 -13.90 15.77
N GLU A 170 -14.43 -13.96 14.45
CA GLU A 170 -15.27 -14.92 13.71
C GLU A 170 -14.85 -16.38 13.97
N LEU A 171 -13.55 -16.65 14.04
CA LEU A 171 -13.02 -17.96 14.43
C LEU A 171 -13.47 -18.34 15.84
N THR A 172 -13.42 -17.41 16.79
CA THR A 172 -13.86 -17.64 18.18
C THR A 172 -15.35 -17.99 18.23
N ILE A 173 -16.19 -17.26 17.49
CA ILE A 173 -17.63 -17.54 17.39
C ILE A 173 -17.85 -18.94 16.80
N THR A 174 -17.14 -19.28 15.73
CA THR A 174 -17.28 -20.57 15.03
C THR A 174 -16.87 -21.74 15.93
N ILE A 175 -15.76 -21.60 16.66
CA ILE A 175 -15.29 -22.62 17.62
C ILE A 175 -16.31 -22.82 18.73
N THR A 176 -16.92 -21.75 19.24
CA THR A 176 -17.96 -21.86 20.27
C THR A 176 -19.18 -22.63 19.75
N LYS A 177 -19.67 -22.29 18.56
CA LYS A 177 -20.78 -23.03 17.91
C LYS A 177 -20.44 -24.50 17.67
N LEU A 178 -19.21 -24.79 17.26
CA LEU A 178 -18.75 -26.17 17.08
C LEU A 178 -18.81 -26.95 18.41
N LYS A 179 -18.33 -26.36 19.50
CA LYS A 179 -18.39 -26.98 20.84
C LYS A 179 -19.82 -27.22 21.30
N GLU A 180 -20.72 -26.28 21.07
CA GLU A 180 -22.15 -26.46 21.36
C GLU A 180 -22.74 -27.62 20.56
N PHE A 181 -22.41 -27.70 19.27
CA PHE A 181 -22.81 -28.81 18.42
C PHE A 181 -22.28 -30.16 18.93
N GLU A 182 -20.99 -30.25 19.29
CA GLU A 182 -20.38 -31.45 19.87
C GLU A 182 -21.11 -31.91 21.13
N LEU A 183 -21.49 -30.98 22.02
CA LEU A 183 -22.28 -31.29 23.21
C LEU A 183 -23.67 -31.86 22.87
N HIS A 184 -24.34 -31.28 21.87
CA HIS A 184 -25.64 -31.80 21.42
C HIS A 184 -25.52 -33.19 20.82
N VAL A 185 -24.50 -33.46 20.01
CA VAL A 185 -24.24 -34.79 19.44
C VAL A 185 -24.02 -35.81 20.54
N LEU A 186 -23.18 -35.50 21.54
CA LEU A 186 -22.95 -36.39 22.69
C LEU A 186 -24.23 -36.67 23.49
N ALA A 187 -25.07 -35.64 23.68
CA ALA A 187 -26.37 -35.81 24.35
C ALA A 187 -27.31 -36.72 23.55
N TRP A 188 -27.38 -36.52 22.22
CA TRP A 188 -28.19 -37.38 21.34
C TRP A 188 -27.69 -38.82 21.33
N GLU A 189 -26.38 -39.04 21.28
CA GLU A 189 -25.80 -40.38 21.37
C GLU A 189 -26.14 -41.07 22.69
N ALA A 190 -26.14 -40.35 23.81
CA ALA A 190 -26.54 -40.88 25.10
C ALA A 190 -28.02 -41.27 25.12
N SER A 191 -28.91 -40.38 24.67
CA SER A 191 -30.36 -40.67 24.60
C SER A 191 -30.69 -41.83 23.66
N LEU A 192 -30.00 -41.95 22.52
CA LEU A 192 -30.18 -43.08 21.60
C LEU A 192 -29.79 -44.41 22.25
N LYS A 193 -28.70 -44.45 23.03
CA LYS A 193 -28.28 -45.66 23.74
C LYS A 193 -29.29 -46.09 24.80
N GLU A 194 -29.88 -45.13 25.52
CA GLU A 194 -30.96 -45.40 26.49
C GLU A 194 -32.22 -45.96 25.83
N CYS A 195 -32.64 -45.39 24.69
CA CYS A 195 -33.79 -45.90 23.93
C CYS A 195 -33.58 -47.33 23.43
N VAL A 196 -32.37 -47.67 22.97
CA VAL A 196 -32.05 -49.03 22.50
C VAL A 196 -32.02 -50.05 23.65
N HIS A 197 -31.66 -49.66 24.87
CA HIS A 197 -31.77 -50.54 26.05
C HIS A 197 -33.23 -50.79 26.44
N PHE A 198 -34.09 -49.78 26.34
CA PHE A 198 -35.51 -49.91 26.68
C PHE A 198 -36.27 -50.91 25.78
N ASP A 199 -35.96 -50.98 24.49
CA ASP A 199 -36.56 -51.95 23.57
C ASP A 199 -36.12 -53.40 23.84
N ASN A 200 -34.91 -53.60 24.39
CA ASN A 200 -34.41 -54.93 24.75
C ASN A 200 -35.01 -55.46 26.07
N ASP A 201 -35.42 -54.57 26.97
CA ASP A 201 -36.09 -54.92 28.24
C ASP A 201 -37.62 -55.05 28.10
N CYS A 202 -38.19 -54.67 26.95
CA CYS A 202 -39.62 -54.82 26.63
C CYS A 202 -39.96 -56.14 25.90
N ILE A 203 -39.26 -57.23 26.21
CA ILE A 203 -39.68 -58.57 25.78
C ILE A 203 -40.43 -59.26 26.92
N ILE A 204 -41.65 -59.69 26.58
CA ILE A 204 -42.60 -60.59 27.28
C ILE A 204 -43.53 -59.92 28.30
N PHE A 205 -44.77 -59.66 27.88
CA PHE A 205 -45.96 -60.24 28.53
C PHE A 205 -47.08 -60.40 27.48
N SER A 206 -47.17 -61.61 26.91
CA SER A 206 -48.41 -62.09 26.30
C SER A 206 -48.53 -63.58 26.60
N SER A 207 -49.36 -63.89 27.60
CA SER A 207 -49.94 -65.21 27.86
C SER A 207 -51.42 -65.03 28.11
#